data_AF-A0A3R6M0H7-F1
#
_entry.id   AF-A0A3R6M0H7-F1
#
_cell.length_a   1.000
_cell.length_b   1.000
_cell.length_c   1.000
_cell.angle_alpha   90.00
_cell.angle_beta   90.00
_cell.angle_gamma   90.00
#
_symmetry.space_group_name_H-M   'P 1'
#
loop_
_entity.id
_entity.type
_entity.pdbx_description
1 polymer ?
#
loop_
_entity_poly.entity_id
_entity_poly.type
_entity_poly.pdbx_seq_one_letter_code
_entity_poly.pdbx_strand_id
1 'polypeptide(L)' 'MMLENGDWKKYEDIIDLERPLSKKHMPMSIHDRAAQFASFAALKGYDEAVRNKVLEVEKNYDEENR' A
#
# COMPACT_ATOMS: atom_id res chain seq x y z
N MET A 1 -19.39 3.32 -4.70
CA MET A 1 -19.87 4.48 -3.92
C MET A 1 -19.51 5.72 -4.73
N MET A 2 -20.49 6.29 -5.42
CA MET A 2 -20.34 7.63 -6.00
C MET A 2 -20.36 8.60 -4.81
N LEU A 3 -19.39 9.50 -4.72
CA LEU A 3 -19.37 10.53 -3.69
C LEU A 3 -20.60 11.42 -3.92
N GLU A 4 -21.63 11.28 -3.10
CA GLU A 4 -22.91 12.02 -3.19
C GLU A 4 -22.78 13.51 -2.88
N ASN A 5 -21.59 13.96 -2.48
CA ASN A 5 -21.29 15.37 -2.30
C ASN A 5 -20.68 15.89 -3.60
N GLY A 6 -21.42 16.73 -4.33
CA GLY A 6 -21.03 17.38 -5.59
C GLY A 6 -19.81 18.31 -5.50
N ASP A 7 -18.95 18.13 -4.49
CA ASP A 7 -17.69 18.84 -4.30
C ASP A 7 -16.69 18.59 -5.43
N TRP A 8 -16.78 17.44 -6.12
CA TRP A 8 -15.92 17.13 -7.27
C TRP A 8 -16.08 18.15 -8.41
N LYS A 9 -17.26 18.78 -8.54
CA LYS A 9 -17.51 19.84 -9.54
C LYS A 9 -16.59 21.06 -9.38
N LYS A 10 -16.10 21.32 -8.16
CA LYS A 10 -15.16 22.42 -7.87
C LYS A 10 -13.78 22.19 -8.50
N TYR A 11 -13.51 20.98 -8.97
CA TYR A 11 -12.23 20.56 -9.51
C TYR A 11 -12.38 20.01 -10.94
N GLU A 12 -13.53 20.20 -11.61
CA GLU A 12 -13.79 19.75 -12.99
C GLU A 12 -12.73 20.25 -13.98
N ASP A 13 -12.13 21.41 -13.71
CA ASP A 13 -11.09 22.04 -14.52
C ASP A 13 -9.71 21.36 -14.40
N ILE A 14 -9.48 20.58 -13.34
CA ILE A 14 -8.17 19.96 -13.05
C ILE A 14 -8.20 18.44 -12.88
N ILE A 15 -9.37 17.83 -12.70
CA ILE A 15 -9.48 16.41 -12.31
C ILE A 15 -8.95 15.44 -13.37
N ASP A 16 -9.08 15.80 -14.65
CA ASP A 16 -8.65 14.98 -15.79
C ASP A 16 -7.25 15.39 -16.33
N LEU A 17 -6.59 16.36 -15.68
CA LEU A 17 -5.27 16.81 -16.13
C LEU A 17 -4.19 15.79 -15.78
N GLU A 18 -3.19 15.68 -16.66
CA GLU A 18 -1.99 14.90 -16.37
C GLU A 18 -1.28 15.45 -15.13
N ARG A 19 -0.73 14.54 -14.32
CA ARG A 19 -0.01 14.92 -13.11
C ARG A 19 1.24 15.75 -13.46
N PRO A 20 1.37 16.99 -12.97
CA PRO A 20 2.50 17.84 -13.32
C PRO A 20 3.81 17.29 -12.75
N LEU A 21 4.85 17.24 -13.59
CA LEU A 21 6.20 16.87 -13.19
C LEU A 21 7.03 18.13 -12.89
N SER A 22 7.53 18.22 -11.66
CA SER A 22 8.37 19.35 -11.26
C SER A 22 9.75 19.26 -11.92
N LYS A 23 10.16 20.34 -12.60
CA LYS A 23 11.50 20.45 -13.20
C LYS A 23 12.61 20.70 -12.16
N LYS A 24 12.24 21.30 -11.03
CA LYS A 24 13.18 21.64 -9.93
C LYS A 24 13.37 20.46 -8.98
N HIS A 25 12.29 19.74 -8.68
CA HIS A 25 12.28 18.61 -7.77
C HIS A 25 11.80 17.38 -8.55
N MET A 26 12.72 16.81 -9.34
CA MET A 26 12.40 15.63 -10.14
C MET A 26 11.97 14.47 -9.25
N PRO A 27 11.01 13.65 -9.70
CA PRO A 27 10.64 12.43 -8.98
C PRO A 27 11.85 11.52 -8.80
N MET A 28 11.89 10.87 -7.63
CA MET A 28 12.89 9.85 -7.34
C MET A 28 12.73 8.65 -8.29
N SER A 29 13.86 8.06 -8.71
CA SER A 29 13.84 6.85 -9.55
C SER A 29 13.13 5.69 -8.81
N ILE A 30 12.62 4.70 -9.55
CA ILE A 30 11.96 3.53 -8.95
C ILE A 30 12.93 2.76 -8.06
N HIS A 31 14.20 2.65 -8.47
CA HIS A 31 15.24 1.97 -7.71
C HIS A 31 15.51 2.66 -6.37
N ASP A 32 15.71 3.98 -6.38
CA ASP A 32 15.96 4.74 -5.16
C ASP A 32 14.74 4.78 -4.25
N ARG A 33 13.53 4.79 -4.83
CA ARG A 33 12.28 4.64 -4.09
C ARG A 33 12.21 3.28 -3.38
N ALA A 34 12.69 2.20 -4.00
CA ALA A 34 12.74 0.88 -3.37
C ALA A 34 13.76 0.82 -2.23
N ALA A 35 14.90 1.52 -2.38
CA ALA A 35 15.94 1.57 -1.34
C ALA A 35 15.45 2.18 -0.02
N GLN A 36 14.43 3.05 -0.03
CA GLN A 36 13.79 3.56 1.20
C GLN A 36 13.22 2.43 2.07
N PHE A 37 12.83 1.32 1.46
CA PHE A 37 12.29 0.14 2.14
C PHE A 37 13.36 -0.92 2.43
N ALA A 38 14.65 -0.62 2.20
CA ALA A 38 15.75 -1.57 2.39
C ALA A 38 15.90 -2.04 3.85
N SER A 39 15.48 -1.24 4.83
CA SER A 39 15.45 -1.64 6.25
C SER A 39 14.59 -2.88 6.49
N PHE A 40 13.58 -3.13 5.66
CA PHE A 40 12.71 -4.29 5.73
C PHE A 40 13.23 -5.49 4.92
N ALA A 41 14.39 -5.36 4.26
CA ALA A 41 14.98 -6.47 3.51
C ALA A 41 15.31 -7.68 4.39
N ALA A 42 15.56 -7.49 5.69
CA ALA A 42 15.78 -8.57 6.64
C ALA A 42 14.53 -9.43 6.91
N LEU A 43 13.33 -8.93 6.58
CA LEU A 43 12.09 -9.72 6.65
C LEU A 43 11.97 -10.71 5.48
N LYS A 44 12.81 -10.58 4.44
CA LYS A 44 12.85 -11.52 3.33
C LYS A 44 13.35 -12.86 3.85
N GLY A 45 12.50 -13.90 3.81
CA GLY A 45 12.77 -15.22 4.38
C GLY A 45 11.93 -15.59 5.61
N TYR A 46 11.12 -14.67 6.15
CA TYR A 46 10.15 -14.97 7.23
C TYR A 46 8.80 -15.50 6.71
N ASP A 47 8.67 -15.78 5.41
CA ASP A 47 7.41 -16.23 4.79
C ASP A 47 6.85 -17.50 5.46
N GLU A 48 7.74 -18.42 5.86
CA GLU A 48 7.36 -19.64 6.57
C GLU A 48 6.86 -19.36 7.99
N ALA A 49 7.53 -18.45 8.72
CA ALA A 49 7.09 -18.06 10.06
C ALA A 49 5.72 -17.37 10.04
N VAL A 50 5.47 -16.52 9.03
CA VAL A 50 4.16 -15.89 8.82
C VAL A 50 3.09 -16.95 8.51
N ARG A 51 3.36 -17.89 7.60
CA ARG A 51 2.43 -18.99 7.29
C ARG A 51 2.11 -19.85 8.51
N ASN A 52 3.13 -20.23 9.28
CA ASN A 52 2.95 -21.02 10.49
C ASN A 52 2.08 -20.28 11.52
N LYS A 53 2.24 -18.96 11.64
CA LYS A 53 1.41 -18.17 12.56
C LYS A 53 -0.05 -18.10 12.11
N VAL A 54 -0.31 -17.99 10.80
CA VAL A 54 -1.68 -18.06 10.27
C VAL A 54 -2.33 -19.40 10.62
N LEU A 55 -1.63 -20.51 10.39
CA LEU A 55 -2.15 -21.86 10.72
C LEU A 55 -2.43 -22.04 12.21
N GLU A 56 -1.59 -21.50 13.09
CA GLU A 56 -1.80 -21.53 14.54
C GLU A 56 -3.05 -20.74 14.93
N VAL A 57 -3.22 -19.55 14.36
CA VAL A 57 -4.39 -18.70 14.62
C VAL A 57 -5.67 -19.38 14.15
N GLU A 58 -5.69 -19.96 12.94
CA GLU A 58 -6.85 -20.71 12.42
C GLU A 58 -7.23 -21.89 13.32
N LYS A 59 -6.25 -22.68 13.78
CA LYS A 59 -6.50 -23.77 14.73
C LYS A 59 -7.11 -23.27 16.03
N ASN A 60 -6.59 -22.18 16.59
CA ASN A 60 -7.11 -21.62 17.83
C ASN A 60 -8.56 -21.12 17.65
N TYR A 61 -8.88 -20.50 16.51
CA TYR A 61 -10.25 -20.09 16.18
C TYR A 61 -11.21 -21.28 16.03
N ASP A 62 -10.76 -22.35 15.40
CA ASP A 62 -11.55 -23.57 15.24
C ASP A 62 -11.78 -24.28 16.57
N GLU A 63 -10.77 -24.29 17.46
CA GLU A 63 -10.88 -24.84 18.82
C GLU A 63 -11.77 -24.00 19.74
N GLU A 64 -11.75 -22.67 19.62
CA GLU A 64 -12.57 -21.76 20.42
C GLU A 64 -14.05 -21.73 19.98
N ASN A 65 -14.34 -22.06 18.72
CA ASN A 65 -15.71 -22.11 18.17
C ASN A 65 -16.29 -23.54 18.05
N ARG A 66 -15.68 -24.52 18.72
CA ARG A 66 -16.14 -25.92 18.77
C ARG A 66 -16.90 -26.23 20.05
#